data_AF-A0A7D8UMJ6-F1
#
_entry.id   AF-A0A7D8UMJ6-F1
#
_cell.length_a   1.000
_cell.length_b   1.000
_cell.length_c   1.000
_cell.angle_alpha   90.00
_cell.angle_beta   90.00
_cell.angle_gamma   90.00
#
_symmetry.space_group_name_H-M   'P 1'
#
loop_
_entity.id
_entity.type
_entity.pdbx_description
1 polymer ?
#
loop_
_entity_poly.entity_id
_entity_poly.type
_entity_poly.pdbx_seq_one_letter_code
_entity_poly.pdbx_strand_id
1 'polypeptide(L)'
;MDGDPAVEPELDSFSLTLPLPYRVALIIEKGVWAWGANLHYLSLVKIDVPSLLQYPARPSPRTDPPHHLSTYRLATVLSIPLAISLLLFWALSHRNPSLVIYYDFLPISYLCLIPAIFLLPLRRFSSSGRKRFLTTLRRVSIGGIALAHEGKFGDILLADVLTSYAKVIADLFVALCMFFSSNGSATKRPDRGCGGQYIVPIVIAIPSLIRFRQCIIEYLRVRASNARNGGQGAGGWGGQHLANALKYFSAFPVIVLSALQRHLSVNHENIGLSETAVYRFWVLAVVVNSFYSFYWDVAKDWDLTLFSAQRDSHSHPFGLRQRLYFPSKEIYYAVIVTDLLLRCTWSLKLSPHLDHFADFESGIFLMEFLEVGRRWMWIFFRVETEWVRNTGSGGLGAPGQDDVLLGDYGSGKEDDD
;
A
#
# COMPACT_ATOMS: atom_id res chain seq x y z
N MET A 1 13.08 -5.57 51.57
CA MET A 1 11.76 -5.03 51.88
C MET A 1 11.26 -4.37 50.61
N ASP A 2 10.12 -4.90 50.17
CA ASP A 2 9.14 -4.37 49.23
C ASP A 2 9.61 -4.12 47.79
N GLY A 3 9.67 -5.24 47.06
CA GLY A 3 9.45 -5.25 45.62
C GLY A 3 8.00 -4.84 45.35
N ASP A 4 7.83 -3.64 44.83
CA ASP A 4 6.56 -3.09 44.36
C ASP A 4 6.13 -3.82 43.07
N PRO A 5 5.00 -4.56 43.07
CA PRO A 5 4.56 -5.33 41.92
C PRO A 5 3.59 -4.50 41.05
N ALA A 6 3.98 -3.33 40.54
CA ALA A 6 3.14 -2.59 39.58
C ALA A 6 3.80 -1.46 38.78
N VAL A 7 5.13 -1.36 38.65
CA VAL A 7 5.70 -0.48 37.63
C VAL A 7 5.87 -1.31 36.35
N GLU A 8 4.86 -1.28 35.47
CA GLU A 8 5.04 -1.80 34.12
C GLU A 8 6.31 -1.17 33.53
N PRO A 9 7.22 -1.96 32.93
CA PRO A 9 8.41 -1.40 32.32
C PRO A 9 8.00 -0.36 31.26
N GLU A 10 8.62 0.83 31.30
CA GLU A 10 8.35 1.94 30.37
C GLU A 10 8.46 1.52 28.89
N LEU A 11 9.17 0.41 28.63
CA LEU A 11 9.37 -0.20 27.31
C LEU A 11 9.14 -1.72 27.36
N ASP A 12 8.37 -2.22 26.40
CA ASP A 12 8.20 -3.66 26.18
C ASP A 12 9.48 -4.31 25.61
N SER A 13 9.57 -5.64 25.73
CA SER A 13 10.73 -6.44 25.30
C SER A 13 11.10 -6.26 23.82
N PHE A 14 10.10 -6.04 22.96
CA PHE A 14 10.29 -5.81 21.53
C PHE A 14 10.78 -4.38 21.27
N SER A 15 10.25 -3.37 21.95
CA SER A 15 10.73 -1.98 21.89
C SER A 15 12.18 -1.81 22.37
N LEU A 16 12.61 -2.60 23.36
CA LEU A 16 14.01 -2.63 23.80
C LEU A 16 14.97 -3.19 22.74
N THR A 17 14.48 -4.05 21.84
CA THR A 17 15.29 -4.71 20.81
C THR A 17 15.20 -3.96 19.49
N LEU A 18 14.02 -3.51 19.12
CA LEU A 18 13.70 -2.89 17.85
C LEU A 18 12.74 -1.73 18.09
N PRO A 19 13.24 -0.54 18.46
CA PRO A 19 12.40 0.63 18.68
C PRO A 19 11.74 1.11 17.38
N LEU A 20 10.68 1.91 17.51
CA LEU A 20 9.81 2.36 16.42
C LEU A 20 10.55 2.84 15.15
N PRO A 21 11.60 3.67 15.23
CA PRO A 21 12.20 4.21 14.01
C PRO A 21 12.90 3.12 13.19
N TYR A 22 13.51 2.11 13.83
CA TYR A 22 14.09 0.97 13.12
C TYR A 22 13.03 0.08 12.49
N ARG A 23 11.86 -0.06 13.10
CA ARG A 23 10.72 -0.80 12.51
C ARG A 23 10.29 -0.17 11.20
N VAL A 24 10.07 1.15 11.21
CA VAL A 24 9.74 1.95 10.03
C VAL A 24 10.83 1.79 8.95
N ALA A 25 12.09 1.93 9.35
CA ALA A 25 13.22 1.85 8.44
C ALA A 25 13.33 0.48 7.76
N LEU A 26 13.14 -0.61 8.53
CA LEU A 26 13.12 -1.97 8.01
C LEU A 26 12.01 -2.17 6.98
N ILE A 27 10.79 -1.73 7.26
CA ILE A 27 9.66 -1.90 6.33
C ILE A 27 9.89 -1.11 5.03
N ILE A 28 10.42 0.12 5.11
CA ILE A 28 10.78 0.91 3.94
C ILE A 28 11.81 0.15 3.08
N GLU A 29 12.89 -0.32 3.69
CA GLU A 29 13.97 -1.01 2.99
C GLU A 29 13.52 -2.35 2.39
N LYS A 30 12.73 -3.14 3.14
CA LYS A 30 12.15 -4.38 2.61
C LYS A 30 11.19 -4.10 1.46
N GLY A 31 10.51 -2.95 1.45
CA GLY A 31 9.76 -2.46 0.28
C GLY A 31 10.62 -2.30 -0.97
N VAL A 32 11.85 -1.77 -0.84
CA VAL A 32 12.79 -1.62 -1.97
C VAL A 32 13.25 -2.99 -2.48
N TRP A 33 13.58 -3.92 -1.57
CA TRP A 33 13.91 -5.30 -1.93
C TRP A 33 12.74 -6.01 -2.64
N ALA A 34 11.54 -5.87 -2.10
CA ALA A 34 10.29 -6.39 -2.61
C ALA A 34 9.99 -5.87 -4.03
N TRP A 35 10.22 -4.58 -4.30
CA TRP A 35 10.11 -4.03 -5.64
C TRP A 35 11.16 -4.60 -6.60
N GLY A 36 12.40 -4.76 -6.14
CA GLY A 36 13.46 -5.44 -6.91
C GLY A 36 13.07 -6.86 -7.30
N ALA A 37 12.48 -7.62 -6.38
CA ALA A 37 11.96 -8.97 -6.62
C ALA A 37 10.80 -9.00 -7.63
N ASN A 38 9.89 -8.02 -7.58
CA ASN A 38 8.84 -7.87 -8.59
C ASN A 38 9.45 -7.74 -9.98
N LEU A 39 10.33 -6.76 -10.17
CA LEU A 39 10.99 -6.50 -11.46
C LEU A 39 11.78 -7.72 -11.94
N HIS A 40 12.47 -8.42 -11.04
CA HIS A 40 13.28 -9.56 -11.40
C HIS A 40 12.43 -10.72 -11.89
N TYR A 41 11.46 -11.17 -11.08
CA TYR A 41 10.65 -12.33 -11.44
C TYR A 41 9.73 -12.04 -12.63
N LEU A 42 9.14 -10.84 -12.73
CA LEU A 42 8.34 -10.45 -13.90
C LEU A 42 9.17 -10.46 -15.19
N SER A 43 10.46 -10.08 -15.11
CA SER A 43 11.35 -10.19 -16.28
C SER A 43 11.65 -11.64 -16.68
N LEU A 44 11.73 -12.57 -15.71
CA LEU A 44 11.94 -14.00 -15.97
C LEU A 44 10.73 -14.62 -16.70
N VAL A 45 9.51 -14.19 -16.37
CA VAL A 45 8.28 -14.60 -17.07
C VAL A 45 7.98 -13.75 -18.32
N LYS A 46 8.95 -12.95 -18.78
CA LYS A 46 8.89 -12.14 -20.00
C LYS A 46 7.82 -11.03 -20.00
N ILE A 47 7.50 -10.48 -18.82
CA ILE A 47 6.65 -9.29 -18.68
C ILE A 47 7.54 -8.04 -18.60
N ASP A 48 7.41 -7.13 -19.58
CA ASP A 48 8.18 -5.88 -19.64
C ASP A 48 7.52 -4.77 -18.79
N VAL A 49 7.82 -4.80 -17.50
CA VAL A 49 7.34 -3.80 -16.53
C VAL A 49 7.78 -2.37 -16.88
N PRO A 50 9.04 -2.10 -17.26
CA PRO A 50 9.43 -0.78 -17.77
C PRO A 50 8.52 -0.24 -18.87
N SER A 51 8.15 -1.06 -19.86
CA SER A 51 7.23 -0.64 -20.93
C SER A 51 5.84 -0.28 -20.40
N LEU A 52 5.26 -1.11 -19.52
CA LEU A 52 3.96 -0.83 -18.89
C LEU A 52 3.96 0.46 -18.06
N LEU A 53 5.07 0.73 -17.39
CA LEU A 53 5.26 1.95 -16.63
C LEU A 53 5.65 3.14 -17.50
N GLN A 54 5.86 2.96 -18.81
CA GLN A 54 6.42 3.92 -19.76
C GLN A 54 7.77 4.50 -19.31
N TYR A 55 8.57 3.66 -18.66
CA TYR A 55 9.90 4.01 -18.19
C TYR A 55 10.84 4.22 -19.39
N PRO A 56 11.71 5.24 -19.40
CA PRO A 56 12.53 5.54 -20.58
C PRO A 56 13.47 4.38 -20.86
N ALA A 57 13.65 4.07 -22.15
CA ALA A 57 14.64 3.10 -22.58
C ALA A 57 16.02 3.48 -22.03
N ARG A 58 16.80 2.47 -21.64
CA ARG A 58 18.17 2.68 -21.19
C ARG A 58 19.03 3.14 -22.37
N PRO A 59 19.89 4.16 -22.20
CA PRO A 59 20.73 4.65 -23.29
C PRO A 59 21.63 3.56 -23.89
N SER A 60 22.06 2.58 -23.08
CA SER A 60 22.89 1.47 -23.55
C SER A 60 22.44 0.16 -22.94
N PRO A 61 21.37 -0.48 -23.45
CA PRO A 61 20.77 -1.67 -22.84
C PRO A 61 21.71 -2.87 -22.68
N ARG A 62 22.79 -2.94 -23.49
CA ARG A 62 23.80 -3.99 -23.43
C ARG A 62 24.80 -3.82 -22.28
N THR A 63 25.02 -2.59 -21.82
CA THR A 63 26.04 -2.26 -20.81
C THR A 63 25.42 -1.75 -19.52
N ASP A 64 24.25 -1.12 -19.60
CA ASP A 64 23.50 -0.67 -18.44
C ASP A 64 22.94 -1.86 -17.67
N PRO A 65 23.05 -1.86 -16.31
CA PRO A 65 22.48 -2.93 -15.50
C PRO A 65 20.95 -2.97 -15.68
N PRO A 66 20.31 -4.16 -15.64
CA PRO A 66 18.86 -4.25 -15.70
C PRO A 66 18.18 -3.52 -14.54
N HIS A 67 16.89 -3.23 -14.68
CA HIS A 67 16.14 -2.46 -13.67
C HIS A 67 16.11 -3.14 -12.31
N HIS A 68 15.86 -4.44 -12.24
CA HIS A 68 15.89 -5.18 -10.98
C HIS A 68 17.27 -5.13 -10.30
N LEU A 69 18.37 -5.25 -11.06
CA LEU A 69 19.73 -5.14 -10.51
C LEU A 69 20.03 -3.73 -9.99
N SER A 70 19.56 -2.70 -10.70
CA SER A 70 19.66 -1.31 -10.24
C SER A 70 18.92 -1.11 -8.91
N THR A 71 17.74 -1.71 -8.77
CA THR A 71 16.94 -1.68 -7.54
C THR A 71 17.62 -2.46 -6.40
N TYR A 72 18.15 -3.65 -6.66
CA TYR A 72 18.90 -4.42 -5.65
C TYR A 72 20.15 -3.69 -5.18
N ARG A 73 20.87 -2.99 -6.07
CA ARG A 73 22.02 -2.16 -5.66
C ARG A 73 21.61 -1.05 -4.70
N LEU A 74 20.48 -0.37 -4.96
CA LEU A 74 19.93 0.61 -4.04
C LEU A 74 19.55 -0.05 -2.70
N ALA A 75 18.86 -1.19 -2.76
CA ALA A 75 18.46 -1.93 -1.58
C ALA A 75 19.67 -2.33 -0.71
N THR A 76 20.75 -2.86 -1.32
CA THR A 76 22.00 -3.19 -0.62
C THR A 76 22.67 -1.97 0.02
N VAL A 77 22.69 -0.82 -0.68
CA VAL A 77 23.29 0.41 -0.12
C VAL A 77 22.48 0.97 1.04
N LEU A 78 21.19 0.68 1.14
CA LEU A 78 20.38 0.97 2.32
C LEU A 78 20.61 -0.10 3.43
N SER A 79 20.62 -1.39 3.08
CA SER A 79 20.77 -2.49 4.02
C SER A 79 22.06 -2.48 4.82
N ILE A 80 23.19 -2.15 4.20
CA ILE A 80 24.50 -2.14 4.88
C ILE A 80 24.52 -1.14 6.06
N PRO A 81 24.22 0.16 5.87
CA PRO A 81 24.17 1.10 6.98
C PRO A 81 23.06 0.78 7.98
N LEU A 82 21.93 0.21 7.58
CA LEU A 82 20.92 -0.26 8.54
C LEU A 82 21.49 -1.34 9.46
N ALA A 83 22.13 -2.36 8.88
CA ALA A 83 22.71 -3.47 9.64
C ALA A 83 23.79 -2.96 10.60
N ILE A 84 24.67 -2.06 10.14
CA ILE A 84 25.68 -1.43 11.00
C ILE A 84 25.02 -0.63 12.13
N SER A 85 24.02 0.20 11.82
CA SER A 85 23.31 1.01 12.80
C SER A 85 22.59 0.15 13.85
N LEU A 86 21.89 -0.91 13.43
CA LEU A 86 21.24 -1.87 14.33
C LEU A 86 22.21 -2.63 15.22
N LEU A 87 23.30 -3.15 14.64
CA LEU A 87 24.31 -3.88 15.41
C LEU A 87 24.99 -2.96 16.43
N LEU A 88 25.31 -1.72 16.03
CA LEU A 88 25.86 -0.72 16.94
C LEU A 88 24.86 -0.37 18.04
N PHE A 89 23.59 -0.16 17.71
CA PHE A 89 22.53 0.10 18.69
C PHE A 89 22.40 -1.05 19.70
N TRP A 90 22.42 -2.31 19.26
CA TRP A 90 22.38 -3.45 20.18
C TRP A 90 23.63 -3.56 21.04
N ALA A 91 24.80 -3.33 20.46
CA ALA A 91 26.07 -3.37 21.16
C ALA A 91 26.20 -2.26 22.21
N LEU A 92 25.56 -1.11 22.02
CA LEU A 92 25.60 0.02 22.95
C LEU A 92 24.46 0.00 23.98
N SER A 93 23.25 -0.34 23.54
CA SER A 93 22.06 -0.27 24.41
C SER A 93 21.96 -1.44 25.38
N HIS A 94 22.46 -2.62 25.01
CA HIS A 94 22.34 -3.86 25.79
C HIS A 94 20.90 -4.15 26.28
N ARG A 95 19.88 -3.67 25.55
CA ARG A 95 18.47 -3.71 25.95
C ARG A 95 18.18 -3.04 27.31
N ASN A 96 19.07 -2.17 27.79
CA ASN A 96 18.85 -1.35 28.97
C ASN A 96 17.95 -0.15 28.58
N PRO A 97 16.79 0.06 29.24
CA PRO A 97 15.85 1.11 28.87
C PRO A 97 16.46 2.51 28.80
N SER A 98 17.31 2.87 29.77
CA SER A 98 17.95 4.20 29.81
C SER A 98 18.91 4.40 28.64
N LEU A 99 19.66 3.36 28.25
CA LEU A 99 20.57 3.42 27.10
C LEU A 99 19.81 3.39 25.77
N VAL A 100 18.70 2.64 25.67
CA VAL A 100 17.81 2.65 24.50
C VAL A 100 17.27 4.05 24.22
N ILE A 101 16.87 4.77 25.28
CA ILE A 101 16.42 6.17 25.20
C ILE A 101 17.59 7.11 24.87
N TYR A 102 18.74 6.93 25.52
CA TYR A 102 19.92 7.77 25.29
C TYR A 102 20.47 7.69 23.86
N TYR A 103 20.45 6.51 23.24
CA TYR A 103 20.95 6.29 21.88
C TYR A 103 19.89 6.45 20.78
N ASP A 104 18.79 7.16 21.03
CA ASP A 104 17.69 7.33 20.07
C ASP A 104 18.08 8.03 18.76
N PHE A 105 19.16 8.82 18.79
CA PHE A 105 19.73 9.46 17.61
C PHE A 105 20.27 8.44 16.59
N LEU A 106 20.64 7.21 16.99
CA LEU A 106 21.09 6.17 16.05
C LEU A 106 19.96 5.73 15.08
N PRO A 107 18.80 5.27 15.56
CA PRO A 107 17.66 4.99 14.69
C PRO A 107 17.23 6.20 13.84
N ILE A 108 17.18 7.40 14.43
CA ILE A 108 16.74 8.62 13.74
C ILE A 108 17.73 9.04 12.67
N SER A 109 19.03 8.98 12.94
CA SER A 109 20.06 9.28 11.94
C SER A 109 19.97 8.35 10.74
N TYR A 110 19.65 7.06 10.95
CA TYR A 110 19.41 6.14 9.83
C TYR A 110 18.13 6.49 9.05
N LEU A 111 17.03 6.84 9.72
CA LEU A 111 15.83 7.32 9.03
C LEU A 111 16.10 8.56 8.17
N CYS A 112 16.95 9.49 8.63
CA CYS A 112 17.40 10.65 7.86
C CYS A 112 18.36 10.27 6.72
N LEU A 113 19.15 9.20 6.89
CA LEU A 113 20.08 8.70 5.88
C LEU A 113 19.36 8.14 4.65
N ILE A 114 18.20 7.50 4.81
CA ILE A 114 17.41 6.94 3.68
C ILE A 114 17.11 8.02 2.61
N PRO A 115 16.43 9.14 2.92
CA PRO A 115 16.20 10.20 1.94
C PRO A 115 17.50 10.88 1.52
N ALA A 116 18.51 10.98 2.39
CA ALA A 116 19.80 11.54 2.01
C ALA A 116 20.49 10.72 0.89
N ILE A 117 20.59 9.38 1.04
CA ILE A 117 21.13 8.48 0.01
C ILE A 117 20.32 8.58 -1.28
N PHE A 118 18.99 8.67 -1.16
CA PHE A 118 18.12 8.81 -2.32
C PHE A 118 18.36 10.13 -3.06
N LEU A 119 18.45 11.26 -2.35
CA LEU A 119 18.57 12.60 -2.94
C LEU A 119 20.00 12.94 -3.40
N LEU A 120 21.03 12.41 -2.73
CA LEU A 120 22.43 12.67 -3.07
C LEU A 120 22.75 12.14 -4.48
N PRO A 121 23.24 12.96 -5.43
CA PRO A 121 23.46 12.58 -6.83
C PRO A 121 24.70 11.69 -7.01
N LEU A 122 24.73 10.54 -6.32
CA LEU A 122 25.77 9.53 -6.44
C LEU A 122 25.74 8.97 -7.87
N ARG A 123 26.85 9.11 -8.60
CA ARG A 123 27.00 8.72 -10.02
C ARG A 123 26.61 7.27 -10.33
N ARG A 124 26.54 6.41 -9.29
CA ARG A 124 26.24 4.98 -9.38
C ARG A 124 24.75 4.64 -9.38
N PHE A 125 23.84 5.57 -9.04
CA PHE A 125 22.39 5.32 -9.15
C PHE A 125 21.74 6.16 -10.24
N SER A 126 20.73 5.57 -10.90
CA SER A 126 19.99 6.18 -12.01
C SER A 126 19.37 7.52 -11.59
N SER A 127 19.88 8.63 -12.15
CA SER A 127 19.30 9.97 -11.98
C SER A 127 17.90 10.06 -12.58
N SER A 128 17.67 9.41 -13.74
CA SER A 128 16.38 9.33 -14.41
C SER A 128 15.31 8.65 -13.56
N GLY A 129 15.66 7.56 -12.86
CA GLY A 129 14.73 6.84 -11.99
C GLY A 129 14.26 7.66 -10.80
N ARG A 130 15.20 8.38 -10.16
CA ARG A 130 14.88 9.28 -9.04
C ARG A 130 13.98 10.42 -9.46
N LYS A 131 14.32 11.11 -10.56
CA LYS A 131 13.52 12.20 -11.11
C LYS A 131 12.10 11.71 -11.40
N ARG A 132 11.97 10.53 -12.03
CA ARG A 132 10.65 9.94 -12.33
C ARG A 132 9.88 9.61 -11.06
N PHE A 133 10.51 8.98 -10.07
CA PHE A 133 9.88 8.68 -8.78
C PHE A 133 9.36 9.96 -8.11
N LEU A 134 10.20 11.00 -8.00
CA LEU A 134 9.80 12.29 -7.42
C LEU A 134 8.68 12.98 -8.19
N THR A 135 8.71 12.96 -9.52
CA THR A 135 7.63 13.49 -10.35
C THR A 135 6.33 12.71 -10.14
N THR A 136 6.40 11.37 -10.09
CA THR A 136 5.25 10.49 -9.84
C THR A 136 4.67 10.74 -8.45
N LEU A 137 5.52 10.79 -7.42
CA LEU A 137 5.12 11.09 -6.04
C LEU A 137 4.47 12.47 -5.92
N ARG A 138 5.00 13.48 -6.62
CA ARG A 138 4.41 14.83 -6.68
C ARG A 138 3.03 14.80 -7.35
N ARG A 139 2.89 14.16 -8.51
CA ARG A 139 1.61 14.04 -9.24
C ARG A 139 0.56 13.30 -8.41
N VAL A 140 0.96 12.22 -7.74
CA VAL A 140 0.09 11.44 -6.86
C VAL A 140 -0.36 12.26 -5.65
N SER A 141 0.57 12.94 -4.96
CA SER A 141 0.28 13.64 -3.70
C SER A 141 -0.47 14.97 -3.90
N ILE A 142 -0.03 15.81 -4.83
CA ILE A 142 -0.59 17.17 -5.03
C ILE A 142 -1.71 17.14 -6.09
N GLY A 143 -1.65 16.21 -7.04
CA GLY A 143 -2.55 16.10 -8.19
C GLY A 143 -1.89 16.34 -9.52
N GLY A 144 -2.70 16.21 -10.57
CA GLY A 144 -2.21 16.14 -11.95
C GLY A 144 -1.81 14.72 -12.35
N ILE A 145 -2.69 13.74 -12.07
CA ILE A 145 -2.52 12.34 -12.52
C ILE A 145 -2.26 12.35 -14.01
N ALA A 146 -1.24 11.60 -14.42
CA ALA A 146 -0.90 11.39 -15.82
C ALA A 146 -2.11 10.91 -16.64
N LEU A 147 -2.19 11.32 -17.90
CA LEU A 147 -3.16 10.75 -18.83
C LEU A 147 -2.86 9.24 -19.02
N ALA A 148 -3.84 8.48 -19.52
CA ALA A 148 -3.71 7.04 -19.71
C ALA A 148 -2.42 6.66 -20.49
N HIS A 149 -2.08 7.46 -21.50
CA HIS A 149 -0.91 7.28 -22.35
C HIS A 149 0.39 7.93 -21.82
N GLU A 150 0.41 8.48 -20.60
CA GLU A 150 1.57 9.19 -20.02
C GLU A 150 2.10 8.54 -18.72
N GLY A 151 1.74 7.28 -18.46
CA GLY A 151 2.20 6.54 -17.28
C GLY A 151 1.22 6.51 -16.10
N LYS A 152 -0.09 6.67 -16.38
CA LYS A 152 -1.18 6.52 -15.39
C LYS A 152 -1.08 5.24 -14.56
N PHE A 153 -0.69 4.13 -15.17
CA PHE A 153 -0.51 2.86 -14.47
C PHE A 153 0.52 2.96 -13.33
N GLY A 154 1.65 3.65 -13.56
CA GLY A 154 2.65 3.89 -12.53
C GLY A 154 2.17 4.82 -11.41
N ASP A 155 1.40 5.85 -11.74
CA ASP A 155 0.78 6.74 -10.75
C ASP A 155 -0.21 5.96 -9.85
N ILE A 156 -1.03 5.08 -10.44
CA ILE A 156 -1.97 4.22 -9.71
C ILE A 156 -1.23 3.23 -8.83
N LEU A 157 -0.21 2.54 -9.37
CA LEU A 157 0.58 1.55 -8.65
C LEU A 157 1.25 2.16 -7.41
N LEU A 158 1.88 3.33 -7.55
CA LEU A 158 2.50 4.04 -6.43
C LEU A 158 1.46 4.46 -5.39
N ALA A 159 0.33 5.02 -5.83
CA ALA A 159 -0.71 5.47 -4.93
C ALA A 159 -1.34 4.30 -4.14
N ASP A 160 -1.50 3.12 -4.76
CA ASP A 160 -1.95 1.91 -4.08
C ASP A 160 -0.92 1.36 -3.10
N VAL A 161 0.38 1.45 -3.42
CA VAL A 161 1.45 1.14 -2.47
C VAL A 161 1.36 2.06 -1.25
N LEU A 162 1.14 3.36 -1.43
CA LEU A 162 1.00 4.30 -0.31
C LEU A 162 -0.16 3.94 0.63
N THR A 163 -1.26 3.36 0.13
CA THR A 163 -2.38 2.93 1.00
C THR A 163 -1.98 1.83 1.98
N SER A 164 -1.10 0.92 1.56
CA SER A 164 -0.56 -0.14 2.41
C SER A 164 0.48 0.39 3.39
N TYR A 165 1.18 1.47 3.02
CA TYR A 165 2.13 2.18 3.88
C TYR A 165 1.50 3.20 4.84
N ALA A 166 0.18 3.40 4.84
CA ALA A 166 -0.48 4.45 5.62
C ALA A 166 -0.11 4.47 7.11
N LYS A 167 -0.07 3.30 7.74
CA LYS A 167 0.32 3.16 9.15
C LYS A 167 1.83 3.34 9.36
N VAL A 168 2.67 2.87 8.44
CA VAL A 168 4.13 3.10 8.47
C VAL A 168 4.46 4.59 8.37
N ILE A 169 3.72 5.34 7.55
CA ILE A 169 3.84 6.80 7.45
C ILE A 169 3.40 7.48 8.75
N ALA A 170 2.34 6.99 9.39
CA ALA A 170 1.90 7.48 10.69
C ALA A 170 2.93 7.20 11.78
N ASP A 171 3.59 6.05 11.78
CA ASP A 171 4.66 5.73 12.73
C ASP A 171 5.95 6.51 12.47
N LEU A 172 6.25 6.80 11.21
CA LEU A 172 7.30 7.76 10.86
C LEU A 172 6.97 9.14 11.46
N PHE A 173 5.72 9.59 11.35
CA PHE A 173 5.29 10.84 11.97
C PHE A 173 5.42 10.79 13.50
N VAL A 174 4.94 9.74 14.16
CA VAL A 174 5.04 9.56 15.61
C VAL A 174 6.50 9.58 16.07
N ALA A 175 7.38 8.82 15.41
CA ALA A 175 8.81 8.78 15.73
C ALA A 175 9.46 10.17 15.65
N LEU A 176 9.18 10.93 14.59
CA LEU A 176 9.71 12.28 14.42
C LEU A 176 9.10 13.25 15.44
N CYS A 177 7.79 13.18 15.67
CA CYS A 177 7.10 14.03 16.64
C CYS A 177 7.68 13.86 18.04
N MET A 178 7.86 12.61 18.49
CA MET A 178 8.46 12.30 19.79
C MET A 178 9.91 12.78 19.87
N PHE A 179 10.71 12.58 18.81
CA PHE A 179 12.10 13.03 18.77
C PHE A 179 12.25 14.55 18.94
N PHE A 180 11.35 15.33 18.32
CA PHE A 180 11.39 16.80 18.38
C PHE A 180 10.63 17.40 19.57
N SER A 181 9.95 16.58 20.37
CA SER A 181 9.22 17.05 21.56
C SER A 181 10.17 17.32 22.74
N SER A 182 9.82 18.29 23.59
CA SER A 182 10.62 18.65 24.77
C SER A 182 10.70 17.46 25.74
N ASN A 183 11.93 16.98 26.02
CA ASN A 183 12.21 15.75 26.79
C ASN A 183 11.66 14.44 26.19
N GLY A 184 11.28 14.47 24.92
CA GLY A 184 10.86 13.29 24.17
C GLY A 184 12.03 12.46 23.68
N SER A 185 11.72 11.25 23.22
CA SER A 185 12.69 10.37 22.57
C SER A 185 11.96 9.44 21.62
N ALA A 186 12.55 9.20 20.45
CA ALA A 186 11.93 8.37 19.41
C ALA A 186 11.89 6.87 19.75
N THR A 187 12.63 6.45 20.78
CA THR A 187 12.73 5.04 21.21
C THR A 187 11.92 4.75 22.48
N LYS A 188 11.27 5.76 23.06
CA LYS A 188 10.22 5.59 24.10
C LYS A 188 9.01 4.84 23.53
N ARG A 189 8.10 4.41 24.42
CA ARG A 189 6.80 3.82 24.03
C ARG A 189 6.11 4.77 23.03
N PRO A 190 5.68 4.28 21.84
CA PRO A 190 5.08 5.14 20.81
C PRO A 190 3.88 5.95 21.32
N ASP A 191 4.00 7.27 21.32
CA ASP A 191 2.91 8.18 21.67
C ASP A 191 2.06 8.51 20.43
N ARG A 192 0.95 7.79 20.28
CA ARG A 192 -0.01 7.98 19.18
C ARG A 192 -0.87 9.24 19.33
N GLY A 193 -0.72 9.99 20.43
CA GLY A 193 -1.29 11.33 20.65
C GLY A 193 -0.31 12.47 20.35
N CYS A 194 0.94 12.18 20.02
CA CYS A 194 1.96 13.20 19.77
C CYS A 194 1.54 14.16 18.63
N GLY A 195 1.59 15.46 18.90
CA GLY A 195 1.16 16.51 17.97
C GLY A 195 -0.35 16.74 17.92
N GLY A 196 -1.15 15.95 18.67
CA GLY A 196 -2.59 16.11 18.83
C GLY A 196 -3.38 14.84 18.49
N GLN A 197 -4.52 14.67 19.16
CA GLN A 197 -5.34 13.45 19.13
C GLN A 197 -5.81 13.02 17.73
N TYR A 198 -5.94 13.97 16.80
CA TYR A 198 -6.45 13.73 15.45
C TYR A 198 -5.39 13.68 14.36
N ILE A 199 -4.14 14.07 14.64
CA ILE A 199 -3.11 14.16 13.59
C ILE A 199 -2.74 12.78 13.05
N VAL A 200 -2.51 11.79 13.93
CA VAL A 200 -2.19 10.42 13.52
C VAL A 200 -3.31 9.80 12.64
N PRO A 201 -4.61 9.84 13.04
CA PRO A 201 -5.71 9.44 12.16
C PRO A 201 -5.74 10.16 10.82
N ILE A 202 -5.49 11.48 10.80
CA ILE A 202 -5.43 12.26 9.55
C ILE A 202 -4.31 11.75 8.66
N VAL A 203 -3.11 11.51 9.20
CA VAL A 203 -1.96 10.97 8.45
C VAL A 203 -2.29 9.60 7.86
N ILE A 204 -2.96 8.72 8.63
CA ILE A 204 -3.42 7.41 8.14
C ILE A 204 -4.44 7.55 7.00
N ALA A 205 -5.28 8.60 7.02
CA ALA A 205 -6.29 8.83 5.99
C ALA A 205 -5.73 9.39 4.67
N ILE A 206 -4.55 10.04 4.69
CA ILE A 206 -3.98 10.72 3.51
C ILE A 206 -3.88 9.82 2.28
N PRO A 207 -3.30 8.59 2.35
CA PRO A 207 -3.19 7.75 1.15
C PRO A 207 -4.54 7.37 0.52
N SER A 208 -5.53 7.05 1.35
CA SER A 208 -6.89 6.74 0.87
C SER A 208 -7.57 7.98 0.28
N LEU A 209 -7.34 9.16 0.86
CA LEU A 209 -7.81 10.44 0.31
C LEU A 209 -7.21 10.76 -1.05
N ILE A 210 -5.91 10.51 -1.22
CA ILE A 210 -5.24 10.64 -2.51
C ILE A 210 -5.96 9.76 -3.55
N ARG A 211 -6.16 8.47 -3.27
CA ARG A 211 -6.83 7.55 -4.21
C ARG A 211 -8.29 7.91 -4.46
N PHE A 212 -9.04 8.30 -3.43
CA PHE A 212 -10.41 8.78 -3.56
C PHE A 212 -10.47 9.97 -4.53
N ARG A 213 -9.65 11.00 -4.29
CA ARG A 213 -9.56 12.17 -5.16
C ARG A 213 -9.17 11.77 -6.58
N GLN A 214 -8.21 10.86 -6.73
CA GLN A 214 -7.78 10.40 -8.05
C GLN A 214 -8.92 9.76 -8.84
N CYS A 215 -9.71 8.90 -8.20
CA CYS A 215 -10.83 8.23 -8.81
C CYS A 215 -11.97 9.20 -9.17
N ILE A 216 -12.25 10.21 -8.33
CA ILE A 216 -13.23 11.25 -8.64
C ILE A 216 -12.79 12.10 -9.83
N ILE A 217 -11.52 12.50 -9.91
CA ILE A 217 -10.98 13.26 -11.05
C ILE A 217 -11.16 12.47 -12.35
N GLU A 218 -10.87 11.17 -12.35
CA GLU A 218 -11.04 10.30 -13.53
C GLU A 218 -12.51 10.16 -13.94
N TYR A 219 -13.41 9.99 -12.97
CA TYR A 219 -14.86 10.00 -13.24
C TYR A 219 -15.31 11.30 -13.92
N LEU A 220 -14.87 12.45 -13.40
CA LEU A 220 -15.20 13.76 -13.96
C LEU A 220 -14.59 13.94 -15.36
N ARG A 221 -13.38 13.42 -15.61
CA ARG A 221 -12.74 13.42 -16.95
C ARG A 221 -13.57 12.63 -17.97
N VAL A 222 -14.02 11.42 -17.61
CA VAL A 222 -14.88 10.60 -18.49
C VAL A 222 -16.20 11.33 -18.77
N ARG A 223 -16.84 11.87 -17.73
CA ARG A 223 -18.09 12.63 -17.89
C ARG A 223 -17.94 13.84 -18.80
N ALA A 224 -16.85 14.60 -18.65
CA ALA A 224 -16.55 15.75 -19.50
C ALA A 224 -16.27 15.33 -20.96
N SER A 225 -15.56 14.21 -21.16
CA SER A 225 -15.32 13.64 -22.50
C SER A 225 -16.62 13.23 -23.19
N ASN A 226 -17.50 12.54 -22.48
CA ASN A 226 -18.79 12.12 -23.03
C ASN A 226 -19.69 13.30 -23.39
N ALA A 227 -19.71 14.34 -22.56
CA ALA A 227 -20.45 15.57 -22.85
C ALA A 227 -19.91 16.29 -24.10
N ARG A 228 -18.59 16.31 -24.31
CA ARG A 228 -17.97 16.89 -25.50
C ARG A 228 -18.23 16.10 -26.77
N ASN A 229 -18.27 14.77 -26.67
CA ASN A 229 -18.41 13.88 -27.82
C ASN A 229 -19.87 13.50 -28.13
N GLY A 230 -20.84 14.01 -27.37
CA GLY A 230 -22.27 13.78 -27.62
C GLY A 230 -22.75 12.35 -27.36
N GLY A 231 -21.99 11.55 -26.61
CA GLY A 231 -22.29 10.14 -26.39
C GLY A 231 -21.33 9.47 -25.40
N GLN A 232 -21.64 8.25 -24.99
CA GLN A 232 -20.74 7.46 -24.14
C GLN A 232 -19.58 6.93 -24.98
N GLY A 233 -18.35 7.28 -24.62
CA GLY A 233 -17.16 6.68 -25.22
C GLY A 233 -16.92 5.25 -24.73
N ALA A 234 -15.79 4.65 -25.13
CA ALA A 234 -15.42 3.28 -24.74
C ALA A 234 -15.37 3.05 -23.21
N GLY A 235 -15.09 4.10 -22.42
CA GLY A 235 -15.12 4.06 -20.95
C GLY A 235 -16.53 4.08 -20.32
N GLY A 236 -17.58 3.97 -21.14
CA GLY A 236 -18.98 4.10 -20.72
C GLY A 236 -19.23 5.44 -20.03
N TRP A 237 -20.13 5.46 -19.05
CA TRP A 237 -20.43 6.66 -18.25
C TRP A 237 -19.43 6.94 -17.12
N GLY A 238 -18.39 6.10 -16.94
CA GLY A 238 -17.36 6.26 -15.91
C GLY A 238 -17.65 5.61 -14.56
N GLY A 239 -18.69 4.76 -14.47
CA GLY A 239 -19.13 4.13 -13.22
C GLY A 239 -18.04 3.34 -12.47
N GLN A 240 -17.11 2.72 -13.18
CA GLN A 240 -15.98 2.02 -12.55
C GLN A 240 -15.08 2.96 -11.75
N HIS A 241 -14.84 4.19 -12.20
CA HIS A 241 -14.05 5.16 -11.44
C HIS A 241 -14.77 5.57 -10.16
N LEU A 242 -16.09 5.76 -10.21
CA LEU A 242 -16.88 6.07 -9.03
C LEU A 242 -16.92 4.89 -8.05
N ALA A 243 -17.06 3.67 -8.54
CA ALA A 243 -16.97 2.46 -7.71
C ALA A 243 -15.60 2.39 -7.01
N ASN A 244 -14.51 2.67 -7.73
CA ASN A 244 -13.18 2.71 -7.13
C ASN A 244 -13.05 3.82 -6.08
N ALA A 245 -13.65 5.00 -6.34
CA ALA A 245 -13.69 6.06 -5.34
C ALA A 245 -14.40 5.57 -4.06
N LEU A 246 -15.53 4.87 -4.19
CA LEU A 246 -16.26 4.32 -3.06
C LEU A 246 -15.42 3.27 -2.29
N LYS A 247 -14.58 2.48 -2.96
CA LYS A 247 -13.63 1.56 -2.32
C LYS A 247 -12.73 2.32 -1.35
N TYR A 248 -12.03 3.36 -1.80
CA TYR A 248 -11.14 4.12 -0.92
C TYR A 248 -11.88 4.98 0.10
N PHE A 249 -13.09 5.44 -0.22
CA PHE A 249 -13.95 6.15 0.73
C PHE A 249 -14.35 5.26 1.91
N SER A 250 -14.57 3.96 1.68
CA SER A 250 -14.95 3.01 2.73
C SER A 250 -13.90 2.83 3.84
N ALA A 251 -12.66 3.30 3.63
CA ALA A 251 -11.62 3.32 4.66
C ALA A 251 -11.83 4.44 5.71
N PHE A 252 -12.49 5.56 5.36
CA PHE A 252 -12.63 6.68 6.29
C PHE A 252 -13.51 6.37 7.51
N PRO A 253 -14.68 5.71 7.38
CA PRO A 253 -15.45 5.29 8.55
C PRO A 253 -14.64 4.43 9.51
N VAL A 254 -13.80 3.51 9.01
CA VAL A 254 -12.91 2.70 9.86
C VAL A 254 -11.97 3.61 10.65
N ILE A 255 -11.29 4.54 9.99
CA ILE A 255 -10.31 5.44 10.63
C ILE A 255 -10.99 6.38 11.65
N VAL A 256 -12.10 7.02 11.27
CA VAL A 256 -12.83 7.96 12.12
C VAL A 256 -13.39 7.26 13.36
N LEU A 257 -14.02 6.10 13.20
CA LEU A 257 -14.57 5.35 14.34
C LEU A 257 -13.46 4.80 15.25
N SER A 258 -12.29 4.44 14.70
CA SER A 258 -11.11 4.07 15.49
C SER A 258 -10.61 5.24 16.34
N ALA A 259 -10.56 6.44 15.76
CA ALA A 259 -10.17 7.65 16.48
C ALA A 259 -11.18 8.02 17.57
N LEU A 260 -12.48 7.93 17.26
CA LEU A 260 -13.55 8.22 18.22
C LEU A 260 -13.56 7.25 19.41
N GLN A 261 -13.37 5.96 19.16
CA GLN A 261 -13.26 4.96 20.22
C GLN A 261 -12.08 5.22 21.16
N ARG A 262 -10.89 5.58 20.64
CA ARG A 262 -9.75 5.98 21.49
C ARG A 262 -10.05 7.23 22.31
N HIS A 263 -10.79 8.18 21.74
CA HIS A 263 -11.16 9.38 22.47
C HIS A 263 -12.15 9.06 23.61
N LEU A 264 -13.16 8.23 23.35
CA LEU A 264 -14.14 7.78 24.35
C LEU A 264 -13.52 6.92 25.45
N SER A 265 -12.58 6.03 25.12
CA SER A 265 -11.90 5.19 26.12
C SER A 265 -11.02 6.00 27.08
N VAL A 266 -10.49 7.14 26.62
CA VAL A 266 -9.65 8.04 27.43
C VAL A 266 -10.49 9.06 28.18
N ASN A 267 -11.53 9.61 27.55
CA ASN A 267 -12.42 10.60 28.12
C ASN A 267 -13.79 9.94 28.31
N HIS A 268 -14.11 9.50 29.53
CA HIS A 268 -15.42 8.95 29.92
C HIS A 268 -16.54 10.00 29.88
N GLU A 269 -16.56 10.84 28.85
CA GLU A 269 -17.60 11.83 28.62
C GLU A 269 -18.83 11.17 28.02
N ASN A 270 -20.00 11.54 28.53
CA ASN A 270 -21.30 11.12 28.02
C ASN A 270 -21.63 11.81 26.68
N ILE A 271 -20.83 11.56 25.65
CA ILE A 271 -21.25 11.76 24.27
C ILE A 271 -22.39 10.75 24.09
N GLY A 272 -23.61 11.16 23.75
CA GLY A 272 -24.83 10.31 23.72
C GLY A 272 -24.82 9.08 22.78
N LEU A 273 -23.64 8.59 22.39
CA LEU A 273 -23.36 7.36 21.67
C LEU A 273 -22.68 6.37 22.63
N SER A 274 -23.31 5.22 22.88
CA SER A 274 -22.68 4.15 23.65
C SER A 274 -21.39 3.65 22.98
N GLU A 275 -20.32 3.41 23.74
CA GLU A 275 -19.08 2.78 23.26
C GLU A 275 -19.36 1.50 22.47
N THR A 276 -20.36 0.73 22.90
CA THR A 276 -20.82 -0.50 22.22
C THR A 276 -21.38 -0.19 20.82
N ALA A 277 -22.10 0.93 20.65
CA ALA A 277 -22.61 1.34 19.36
C ALA A 277 -21.46 1.74 18.41
N VAL A 278 -20.48 2.51 18.89
CA VAL A 278 -19.32 2.90 18.10
C VAL A 278 -18.50 1.68 17.69
N TYR A 279 -18.32 0.70 18.58
CA TYR A 279 -17.69 -0.58 18.28
C TYR A 279 -18.44 -1.35 17.18
N ARG A 280 -19.76 -1.49 17.27
CA ARG A 280 -20.58 -2.17 16.26
C ARG A 280 -20.50 -1.50 14.88
N PHE A 281 -20.59 -0.16 14.83
CA PHE A 281 -20.43 0.57 13.57
C PHE A 281 -19.02 0.42 13.00
N TRP A 282 -18.00 0.37 13.86
CA TRP A 282 -16.62 0.13 13.44
C TRP A 282 -16.45 -1.26 12.84
N VAL A 283 -16.97 -2.32 13.48
CA VAL A 283 -16.96 -3.68 12.93
C VAL A 283 -17.66 -3.73 11.58
N LEU A 284 -18.82 -3.07 11.43
CA LEU A 284 -19.52 -2.98 10.14
C LEU A 284 -18.67 -2.27 9.08
N ALA A 285 -18.06 -1.14 9.42
CA ALA A 285 -17.18 -0.41 8.51
C ALA A 285 -15.97 -1.25 8.08
N VAL A 286 -15.38 -2.00 9.01
CA VAL A 286 -14.28 -2.94 8.77
C VAL A 286 -14.69 -4.03 7.79
N VAL A 287 -15.85 -4.66 8.01
CA VAL A 287 -16.41 -5.70 7.14
C VAL A 287 -16.63 -5.14 5.74
N VAL A 288 -17.35 -4.02 5.61
CA VAL A 288 -17.64 -3.38 4.31
C VAL A 288 -16.35 -3.04 3.56
N ASN A 289 -15.41 -2.36 4.22
CA ASN A 289 -14.13 -1.99 3.61
C ASN A 289 -13.32 -3.22 3.17
N SER A 290 -13.24 -4.25 4.01
CA SER A 290 -12.44 -5.45 3.75
C SER A 290 -12.99 -6.25 2.58
N PHE A 291 -14.30 -6.56 2.59
CA PHE A 291 -14.92 -7.36 1.53
C PHE A 291 -15.04 -6.60 0.22
N TYR A 292 -15.36 -5.29 0.25
CA TYR A 292 -15.41 -4.52 -0.97
C TYR A 292 -14.03 -4.41 -1.62
N SER A 293 -13.00 -4.17 -0.81
CA SER A 293 -11.65 -4.07 -1.34
C SER A 293 -11.07 -5.42 -1.76
N PHE A 294 -11.48 -6.53 -1.15
CA PHE A 294 -11.17 -7.90 -1.60
C PHE A 294 -11.81 -8.20 -2.95
N TYR A 295 -13.11 -7.92 -3.09
CA TYR A 295 -13.81 -8.03 -4.37
C TYR A 295 -13.08 -7.23 -5.45
N TRP A 296 -12.66 -6.00 -5.14
CA TRP A 296 -11.95 -5.16 -6.08
C TRP A 296 -10.62 -5.79 -6.52
N ASP A 297 -9.82 -6.30 -5.59
CA ASP A 297 -8.53 -6.88 -5.91
C ASP A 297 -8.70 -8.10 -6.85
N VAL A 298 -9.63 -9.00 -6.55
CA VAL A 298 -9.90 -10.19 -7.37
C VAL A 298 -10.54 -9.84 -8.71
N ALA A 299 -11.64 -9.09 -8.71
CA ALA A 299 -12.46 -8.88 -9.90
C ALA A 299 -11.96 -7.77 -10.82
N LYS A 300 -11.26 -6.76 -10.29
CA LYS A 300 -10.90 -5.55 -11.05
C LYS A 300 -9.41 -5.41 -11.25
N ASP A 301 -8.62 -5.57 -10.18
CA ASP A 301 -7.17 -5.41 -10.26
C ASP A 301 -6.49 -6.64 -10.87
N TRP A 302 -6.97 -7.85 -10.54
CA TRP A 302 -6.49 -9.10 -11.10
C TRP A 302 -7.36 -9.64 -12.24
N ASP A 303 -8.49 -8.99 -12.54
CA ASP A 303 -9.35 -9.32 -13.69
C ASP A 303 -9.75 -10.81 -13.73
N LEU A 304 -9.98 -11.39 -12.55
CA LEU A 304 -10.37 -12.78 -12.40
C LEU A 304 -11.89 -12.93 -12.47
N THR A 305 -12.33 -14.11 -12.89
CA THR A 305 -13.74 -14.38 -13.21
C THR A 305 -14.54 -14.90 -12.01
N LEU A 306 -13.94 -15.03 -10.82
CA LEU A 306 -14.56 -15.63 -9.62
C LEU A 306 -15.95 -15.05 -9.28
N PHE A 307 -16.13 -13.75 -9.48
CA PHE A 307 -17.37 -13.03 -9.19
C PHE A 307 -18.19 -12.70 -10.44
N SER A 308 -17.83 -13.24 -11.61
CA SER A 308 -18.56 -13.04 -12.87
C SER A 308 -19.41 -14.27 -13.24
N ALA A 309 -20.23 -14.14 -14.27
CA ALA A 309 -20.97 -15.25 -14.87
C ALA A 309 -20.04 -16.27 -15.55
N GLN A 310 -18.83 -15.84 -15.94
CA GLN A 310 -17.85 -16.68 -16.63
C GLN A 310 -17.06 -17.59 -15.66
N ARG A 311 -17.33 -17.55 -14.34
CA ARG A 311 -16.55 -18.29 -13.34
C ARG A 311 -16.41 -19.79 -13.62
N ASP A 312 -17.37 -20.40 -14.31
CA ASP A 312 -17.41 -21.84 -14.60
C ASP A 312 -17.33 -22.14 -16.10
N SER A 313 -16.71 -21.24 -16.87
CA SER A 313 -16.49 -21.45 -18.30
C SER A 313 -15.54 -22.63 -18.54
N HIS A 314 -15.87 -23.51 -19.48
CA HIS A 314 -14.99 -24.61 -19.90
C HIS A 314 -13.66 -24.16 -20.51
N SER A 315 -13.55 -22.89 -20.92
CA SER A 315 -12.34 -22.35 -21.58
C SER A 315 -11.19 -22.02 -20.62
N HIS A 316 -11.43 -22.02 -19.31
CA HIS A 316 -10.42 -21.68 -18.31
C HIS A 316 -10.73 -22.28 -16.93
N PRO A 317 -9.76 -22.33 -15.99
CA PRO A 317 -10.02 -22.83 -14.64
C PRO A 317 -11.08 -22.01 -13.90
N PHE A 318 -11.75 -22.63 -12.92
CA PHE A 318 -12.84 -22.02 -12.16
C PHE A 318 -12.41 -20.68 -11.53
N GLY A 319 -13.13 -19.61 -11.84
CA GLY A 319 -12.92 -18.27 -11.29
C GLY A 319 -11.62 -17.59 -11.70
N LEU A 320 -10.82 -18.16 -12.60
CA LEU A 320 -9.61 -17.55 -13.16
C LEU A 320 -9.87 -17.02 -14.58
N ARG A 321 -8.96 -16.21 -15.11
CA ARG A 321 -9.01 -15.74 -16.51
C ARG A 321 -8.32 -16.73 -17.45
N GLN A 322 -8.59 -16.60 -18.74
CA GLN A 322 -8.07 -17.51 -19.77
C GLN A 322 -6.54 -17.43 -19.96
N ARG A 323 -5.96 -16.22 -19.93
CA ARG A 323 -4.51 -16.01 -20.10
C ARG A 323 -3.83 -15.80 -18.75
N LEU A 324 -3.01 -16.77 -18.35
CA LEU A 324 -2.22 -16.76 -17.13
C LEU A 324 -0.72 -16.87 -17.50
N TYR A 325 0.12 -16.01 -16.92
CA TYR A 325 1.58 -16.03 -17.14
C TYR A 325 2.34 -16.75 -16.03
N PHE A 326 1.75 -16.89 -14.84
CA PHE A 326 2.37 -17.68 -13.78
C PHE A 326 2.12 -19.18 -14.01
N PRO A 327 3.12 -20.04 -13.76
CA PRO A 327 3.16 -21.40 -14.31
C PRO A 327 2.06 -22.33 -13.79
N SER A 328 1.47 -22.05 -12.62
CA SER A 328 0.51 -22.93 -11.97
C SER A 328 -0.71 -22.14 -11.47
N LYS A 329 -1.92 -22.62 -11.79
CA LYS A 329 -3.20 -22.03 -11.36
C LYS A 329 -3.34 -21.98 -9.84
N GLU A 330 -2.71 -22.91 -9.14
CA GLU A 330 -2.67 -23.02 -7.68
C GLU A 330 -2.10 -21.76 -7.04
N ILE A 331 -1.15 -21.08 -7.68
CA ILE A 331 -0.60 -19.81 -7.20
C ILE A 331 -1.69 -18.74 -7.13
N TYR A 332 -2.58 -18.68 -8.13
CA TYR A 332 -3.67 -17.69 -8.15
C TYR A 332 -4.65 -17.94 -7.01
N TYR A 333 -5.05 -19.20 -6.78
CA TYR A 333 -5.92 -19.53 -5.66
C TYR A 333 -5.27 -19.25 -4.30
N ALA A 334 -3.99 -19.58 -4.15
CA ALA A 334 -3.23 -19.26 -2.94
C ALA A 334 -3.21 -17.75 -2.66
N VAL A 335 -3.04 -16.94 -3.70
CA VAL A 335 -3.03 -15.47 -3.61
C VAL A 335 -4.42 -14.90 -3.26
N ILE A 336 -5.49 -15.45 -3.84
CA ILE A 336 -6.87 -15.07 -3.47
C ILE A 336 -7.12 -15.33 -1.99
N VAL A 337 -6.79 -16.53 -1.49
CA VAL A 337 -6.97 -16.89 -0.08
C VAL A 337 -6.08 -16.02 0.82
N THR A 338 -4.82 -15.84 0.44
CA THR A 338 -3.87 -15.02 1.23
C THR A 338 -4.31 -13.57 1.30
N ASP A 339 -4.80 -12.97 0.21
CA ASP A 339 -5.30 -11.59 0.23
C ASP A 339 -6.54 -11.44 1.11
N LEU A 340 -7.48 -12.40 1.07
CA LEU A 340 -8.64 -12.38 1.96
C LEU A 340 -8.22 -12.41 3.43
N LEU A 341 -7.34 -13.33 3.81
CA LEU A 341 -6.86 -13.47 5.18
C LEU A 341 -6.11 -12.20 5.65
N LEU A 342 -5.20 -11.68 4.84
CA LEU A 342 -4.41 -10.50 5.20
C LEU A 342 -5.25 -9.22 5.19
N ARG A 343 -6.31 -9.12 4.39
CA ARG A 343 -7.23 -7.98 4.45
C ARG A 343 -7.97 -7.88 5.78
N CYS A 344 -8.33 -9.02 6.38
CA CYS A 344 -8.89 -9.03 7.73
C CYS A 344 -7.90 -8.45 8.77
N THR A 345 -6.58 -8.56 8.54
CA THR A 345 -5.56 -8.00 9.45
C THR A 345 -5.42 -6.48 9.36
N TRP A 346 -5.68 -5.87 8.18
CA TRP A 346 -5.56 -4.42 7.99
C TRP A 346 -6.49 -3.63 8.91
N SER A 347 -7.70 -4.13 9.14
CA SER A 347 -8.67 -3.48 10.02
C SER A 347 -8.39 -3.74 11.49
N LEU A 348 -7.90 -4.94 11.83
CA LEU A 348 -7.57 -5.30 13.21
C LEU A 348 -6.53 -4.34 13.80
N LYS A 349 -5.50 -3.94 13.04
CA LYS A 349 -4.44 -3.02 13.51
C LYS A 349 -4.95 -1.62 13.92
N LEU A 350 -6.15 -1.24 13.50
CA LEU A 350 -6.76 0.05 13.84
C LEU A 350 -7.68 -0.06 15.07
N SER A 351 -7.87 -1.27 15.61
CA SER A 351 -8.71 -1.49 16.78
C SER A 351 -8.08 -0.88 18.04
N PRO A 352 -8.76 0.06 18.72
CA PRO A 352 -8.32 0.64 19.99
C PRO A 352 -8.26 -0.37 21.13
N HIS A 353 -9.05 -1.44 21.05
CA HIS A 353 -8.99 -2.52 22.03
C HIS A 353 -7.68 -3.30 21.94
N LEU A 354 -7.02 -3.35 20.78
CA LEU A 354 -5.67 -3.90 20.70
C LEU A 354 -4.67 -3.03 21.45
N ASP A 355 -4.84 -1.70 21.52
CA ASP A 355 -3.94 -0.82 22.29
C ASP A 355 -4.01 -1.09 23.81
N HIS A 356 -5.14 -1.60 24.33
CA HIS A 356 -5.33 -1.93 25.75
C HIS A 356 -4.90 -3.36 26.14
N PHE A 357 -4.90 -4.30 25.19
CA PHE A 357 -4.36 -5.65 25.37
C PHE A 357 -2.91 -5.78 24.82
N ALA A 358 -2.28 -4.66 24.46
CA ALA A 358 -0.99 -4.60 23.76
C ALA A 358 0.22 -4.77 24.68
N ASP A 359 0.47 -6.03 25.02
CA ASP A 359 1.83 -6.51 25.31
C ASP A 359 2.65 -6.79 24.04
N PHE A 360 2.18 -6.43 22.84
CA PHE A 360 2.97 -6.64 21.62
C PHE A 360 2.81 -5.53 20.58
N GLU A 361 3.58 -4.46 20.77
CA GLU A 361 4.08 -3.60 19.68
C GLU A 361 4.67 -4.43 18.51
N SER A 362 5.11 -5.67 18.76
CA SER A 362 5.52 -6.63 17.72
C SER A 362 4.36 -7.11 16.84
N GLY A 363 3.14 -7.19 17.38
CA GLY A 363 1.93 -7.57 16.63
C GLY A 363 1.52 -6.48 15.66
N ILE A 364 1.58 -5.21 16.08
CA ILE A 364 1.36 -4.05 15.21
C ILE A 364 2.41 -4.03 14.09
N PHE A 365 3.69 -4.21 14.44
CA PHE A 365 4.77 -4.32 13.46
C PHE A 365 4.57 -5.48 12.47
N LEU A 366 4.17 -6.66 12.95
CA LEU A 366 3.89 -7.81 12.11
C LEU A 366 2.73 -7.53 11.15
N MET A 367 1.65 -6.90 11.61
CA MET A 367 0.52 -6.51 10.76
C MET A 367 0.92 -5.48 9.69
N GLU A 368 1.78 -4.51 10.02
CA GLU A 368 2.32 -3.57 9.04
C GLU A 368 3.20 -4.26 8.00
N PHE A 369 4.07 -5.16 8.46
CA PHE A 369 4.94 -5.94 7.58
C PHE A 369 4.12 -6.85 6.64
N LEU A 370 3.10 -7.52 7.17
CA LEU A 370 2.19 -8.36 6.40
C LEU A 370 1.34 -7.54 5.41
N GLU A 371 0.90 -6.33 5.76
CA GLU A 371 0.17 -5.47 4.83
C GLU A 371 1.05 -5.00 3.65
N VAL A 372 2.32 -4.67 3.92
CA VAL A 372 3.30 -4.39 2.85
C VAL A 372 3.60 -5.64 2.02
N GLY A 373 3.73 -6.81 2.67
CA GLY A 373 3.90 -8.10 2.00
C GLY A 373 2.71 -8.47 1.10
N ARG A 374 1.48 -8.23 1.55
CA ARG A 374 0.25 -8.43 0.77
C ARG A 374 0.26 -7.54 -0.48
N ARG A 375 0.61 -6.26 -0.34
CA ARG A 375 0.72 -5.34 -1.50
C ARG A 375 1.82 -5.77 -2.45
N TRP A 376 2.97 -6.21 -1.93
CA TRP A 376 4.07 -6.76 -2.73
C TRP A 376 3.60 -7.95 -3.58
N MET A 377 2.85 -8.89 -2.99
CA MET A 377 2.21 -10.00 -3.71
C MET A 377 1.22 -9.49 -4.75
N TRP A 378 0.33 -8.55 -4.39
CA TRP A 378 -0.69 -7.99 -5.29
C TRP A 378 -0.08 -7.34 -6.55
N ILE A 379 1.11 -6.72 -6.45
CA ILE A 379 1.78 -6.07 -7.60
C ILE A 379 2.04 -7.07 -8.73
N PHE A 380 2.48 -8.30 -8.43
CA PHE A 380 2.72 -9.33 -9.44
C PHE A 380 1.51 -9.53 -10.34
N PHE A 381 0.35 -9.79 -9.73
CA PHE A 381 -0.90 -10.06 -10.43
C PHE A 381 -1.48 -8.80 -11.07
N ARG A 382 -1.34 -7.62 -10.44
CA ARG A 382 -1.78 -6.37 -11.05
C ARG A 382 -1.01 -6.06 -12.33
N VAL A 383 0.31 -6.22 -12.30
CA VAL A 383 1.19 -5.98 -13.46
C VAL A 383 0.96 -7.02 -14.54
N GLU A 384 0.81 -8.28 -14.17
CA GLU A 384 0.44 -9.35 -15.09
C GLU A 384 -0.89 -9.08 -15.80
N THR A 385 -1.88 -8.59 -15.06
CA THR A 385 -3.20 -8.20 -15.60
C THR A 385 -3.06 -7.07 -16.61
N GLU A 386 -2.29 -6.04 -16.29
CA GLU A 386 -2.03 -4.93 -17.21
C GLU A 386 -1.30 -5.39 -18.47
N TRP A 387 -0.36 -6.33 -18.32
CA TRP A 387 0.32 -6.96 -19.44
C TRP A 387 -0.64 -7.76 -20.34
N VAL A 388 -1.54 -8.54 -19.74
CA VAL A 388 -2.56 -9.31 -20.48
C VAL A 388 -3.47 -8.36 -21.26
N ARG A 389 -3.92 -7.25 -20.65
CA ARG A 389 -4.75 -6.24 -21.33
C ARG A 389 -4.01 -5.63 -22.53
N ASN A 390 -2.77 -5.19 -22.34
CA ASN A 390 -1.98 -4.57 -23.42
C ASN A 390 -1.59 -5.54 -24.55
N THR A 391 -1.36 -6.83 -24.24
CA THR A 391 -0.99 -7.84 -25.25
C THR A 391 -2.19 -8.57 -25.86
N GLY A 392 -3.35 -8.56 -25.18
CA GLY A 392 -4.60 -9.13 -25.66
C GLY A 392 -5.21 -8.28 -26.78
N SER A 393 -5.20 -6.96 -26.63
CA SER A 393 -5.65 -6.02 -27.67
C SER A 393 -4.71 -5.98 -28.90
N GLY A 394 -3.46 -6.43 -28.75
CA GLY A 394 -2.45 -6.43 -29.82
C GLY A 394 -2.66 -7.48 -30.94
N GLY A 395 -3.69 -8.34 -30.86
CA GLY A 395 -4.07 -9.28 -31.93
C GLY A 395 -4.90 -8.66 -33.06
N LEU A 396 -5.45 -7.46 -32.85
CA LEU A 396 -6.22 -6.68 -33.82
C LEU A 396 -5.76 -5.21 -33.75
N GLY A 397 -4.65 -4.88 -34.41
CA GLY A 397 -4.31 -3.53 -34.88
C GLY A 397 -4.14 -2.39 -33.86
N ALA A 398 -2.87 -2.03 -33.60
CA ALA A 398 -2.37 -0.71 -33.14
C ALA A 398 -2.69 -0.26 -31.68
N PRO A 399 -1.78 0.55 -31.06
CA PRO A 399 -1.83 0.82 -29.62
C PRO A 399 -2.78 1.98 -29.29
N GLY A 400 -3.78 1.72 -28.44
CA GLY A 400 -4.50 2.78 -27.71
C GLY A 400 -6.00 2.91 -27.95
N GLN A 401 -6.65 1.91 -28.52
CA GLN A 401 -8.11 1.82 -28.58
C GLN A 401 -8.53 0.40 -28.19
N ASP A 402 -9.69 0.30 -27.56
CA ASP A 402 -10.36 -0.95 -27.16
C ASP A 402 -9.98 -1.50 -25.78
N ASP A 403 -10.40 -0.77 -24.74
CA ASP A 403 -10.81 -1.40 -23.48
C ASP A 403 -12.16 -2.08 -23.70
N VAL A 404 -12.12 -3.41 -23.64
CA VAL A 404 -13.11 -4.39 -24.06
C VAL A 404 -14.46 -4.25 -23.36
N LEU A 405 -15.51 -4.13 -24.18
CA LEU A 405 -16.91 -4.43 -23.88
C LEU A 405 -17.06 -5.87 -23.39
N LEU A 406 -17.58 -6.06 -22.18
CA LEU A 406 -18.28 -7.29 -21.79
C LEU A 406 -19.67 -6.89 -21.29
N GLY A 407 -20.62 -7.01 -22.20
CA GLY A 407 -22.05 -6.82 -21.98
C GLY A 407 -22.80 -7.53 -23.11
N ASP A 408 -22.63 -8.85 -23.19
CA ASP A 408 -23.49 -9.70 -24.00
C ASP A 408 -24.87 -9.74 -23.34
N TYR A 409 -25.76 -8.86 -23.78
CA TYR A 409 -27.19 -9.00 -23.56
C TYR A 409 -27.75 -9.68 -24.80
N GLY A 410 -28.01 -10.98 -24.66
CA GLY A 410 -28.82 -11.71 -25.63
C GLY A 410 -30.20 -11.09 -25.74
N SER A 411 -30.54 -10.59 -26.92
CA SER A 411 -31.91 -10.57 -27.40
C SER A 411 -31.98 -11.45 -28.64
N GLY A 412 -32.63 -12.60 -28.47
CA GLY A 412 -32.99 -13.47 -29.56
C GLY A 412 -33.84 -12.71 -30.57
N LYS A 413 -33.46 -12.80 -31.83
CA LYS A 413 -34.41 -12.66 -32.93
C LYS A 413 -35.02 -14.04 -33.15
N GLU A 414 -36.30 -14.13 -32.83
CA GLU A 414 -37.20 -15.09 -33.45
C GLU A 414 -37.28 -14.72 -34.94
N ASP A 415 -36.74 -15.59 -35.79
CA ASP A 415 -37.12 -15.69 -37.19
C ASP A 415 -38.07 -16.90 -37.25
N ASP A 416 -39.38 -16.65 -37.22
CA ASP A 416 -40.41 -17.60 -37.63
C ASP A 416 -40.91 -17.17 -39.02
N ASP A 417 -40.61 -18.02 -40.01
CA ASP A 417 -41.43 -18.24 -41.22
C ASP A 417 -42.35 -19.44 -40.97
#